data_AF-A0A8C2H5A3-F1
#
_entry.id   AF-A0A8C2H5A3-F1
#
_cell.length_a   1.000
_cell.length_b   1.000
_cell.length_c   1.000
_cell.angle_alpha   90.00
_cell.angle_beta   90.00
_cell.angle_gamma   90.00
#
_symmetry.space_group_name_H-M   'P 1'
#
loop_
_entity.id
_entity.type
_entity.pdbx_description
1 polymer ?
#
loop_
_entity_poly.entity_id
_entity_poly.type
_entity_poly.pdbx_seq_one_letter_code
_entity_poly.pdbx_strand_id
1 'polypeptide(L)'
;FCPPVKSSSSTRVMYTLFHILACTVSCLMLSKTVSEAVRENVSCLQVARAPGVLSFIAVPPNFYSDSWHYVGVVGGFAFILIQLILITAFAHTWNKNWLTGAAENKRWYVAVMCATLFFYTIATMAFTFMYKYYTHPAGCHLNKALLWTNLALCTIMSFIAITPCVQQKQPRSGLLQASIICCYVMYLTFSALSSRPPEKVEYQGVNMTVCYPKVSRDEIQNEGNAVAIIGAAIMYCCLLIIRTLFVIDENKGCQKVIHNESQRVAYSYFFFHFVFFLASLYVMMTLTNWFRLCNICSLFFIFSRV
;
A
#
# COMPACT_ATOMS: atom_id res chain seq x y z
N PHE A 1 29.15 -8.75 25.49
CA PHE A 1 29.09 -7.30 25.20
C PHE A 1 28.11 -7.09 24.05
N CYS A 2 26.84 -6.83 24.35
CA CYS A 2 25.87 -6.41 23.34
C CYS A 2 25.89 -4.89 23.28
N PRO A 3 25.98 -4.26 22.10
CA PRO A 3 25.89 -2.81 22.01
C PRO A 3 24.54 -2.34 22.57
N PRO A 4 24.46 -1.12 23.14
CA PRO A 4 23.22 -0.60 23.70
C PRO A 4 22.24 -0.33 22.55
N VAL A 5 21.39 -1.30 22.25
CA VAL A 5 20.25 -1.10 21.35
C VAL A 5 19.29 -0.17 22.08
N LYS A 6 19.05 1.04 21.55
CA LYS A 6 18.02 1.96 22.07
C LYS A 6 16.70 1.18 22.21
N SER A 7 16.15 1.06 23.43
CA SER A 7 14.93 0.29 23.74
C SER A 7 13.79 0.60 22.76
N SER A 8 13.63 1.89 22.42
CA SER A 8 12.68 2.45 21.45
C SER A 8 12.90 2.03 19.97
N SER A 9 14.13 1.70 19.56
CA SER A 9 14.42 1.18 18.22
C SER A 9 14.17 -0.33 18.13
N SER A 10 14.43 -1.05 19.21
CA SER A 10 14.19 -2.51 19.30
C SER A 10 12.71 -2.83 19.24
N THR A 11 11.89 -2.11 20.03
CA THR A 11 10.43 -2.27 20.06
C THR A 11 9.79 -2.02 18.70
N ARG A 12 10.24 -1.01 17.94
CA ARG A 12 9.69 -0.72 16.60
C ARG A 12 10.02 -1.78 15.55
N VAL A 13 11.23 -2.34 15.60
CA VAL A 13 11.60 -3.48 14.75
C VAL A 13 10.76 -4.69 15.12
N MET A 14 10.57 -4.94 16.42
CA MET A 14 9.73 -6.01 16.94
C MET A 14 8.28 -5.90 16.43
N TYR A 15 7.64 -4.73 16.53
CA TYR A 15 6.27 -4.52 16.00
C TYR A 15 6.18 -4.74 14.47
N THR A 16 7.21 -4.34 13.72
CA THR A 16 7.25 -4.57 12.27
C THR A 16 7.36 -6.07 11.95
N LEU A 17 8.19 -6.80 12.69
CA LEU A 17 8.32 -8.26 12.55
C LEU A 17 7.04 -8.99 12.93
N PHE A 18 6.37 -8.59 14.02
CA PHE A 18 5.06 -9.13 14.39
C PHE A 18 4.00 -8.89 13.32
N HIS A 19 3.98 -7.69 12.72
CA HIS A 19 3.05 -7.40 11.62
C HIS A 19 3.35 -8.25 10.37
N ILE A 20 4.64 -8.45 10.02
CA ILE A 20 5.04 -9.35 8.92
C ILE A 20 4.58 -10.78 9.21
N LEU A 21 4.81 -11.29 10.41
CA LEU A 21 4.39 -12.62 10.82
C LEU A 21 2.87 -12.78 10.71
N ALA A 22 2.10 -11.83 11.23
CA ALA A 22 0.64 -11.84 11.18
C ALA A 22 0.10 -11.81 9.73
N CYS A 23 0.70 -11.00 8.85
CA CYS A 23 0.35 -10.98 7.43
C CYS A 23 0.69 -12.31 6.75
N THR A 24 1.84 -12.90 7.07
CA THR A 24 2.27 -14.18 6.49
C THR A 24 1.33 -15.30 6.89
N VAL A 25 0.95 -15.37 8.18
CA VAL A 25 -0.06 -16.33 8.68
C VAL A 25 -1.40 -16.11 7.99
N SER A 26 -1.83 -14.86 7.83
CA SER A 26 -3.07 -14.51 7.12
C SER A 26 -3.05 -14.97 5.65
N CYS A 27 -1.96 -14.74 4.94
CA CYS A 27 -1.78 -15.22 3.56
C CYS A 27 -1.81 -16.74 3.46
N LEU A 28 -1.18 -17.44 4.41
CA LEU A 28 -1.20 -18.91 4.47
C LEU A 28 -2.63 -19.41 4.68
N MET A 29 -3.44 -18.76 5.51
CA MET A 29 -4.84 -19.11 5.74
C MET A 29 -5.76 -18.82 4.55
N LEU A 30 -5.40 -17.85 3.69
CA LEU A 30 -6.09 -17.62 2.41
C LEU A 30 -5.74 -18.66 1.33
N SER A 31 -4.69 -19.47 1.53
CA SER A 31 -4.36 -20.56 0.60
C SER A 31 -5.48 -21.60 0.60
N LYS A 32 -5.98 -21.98 -0.58
CA LYS A 32 -7.06 -22.96 -0.73
C LYS A 32 -6.72 -24.28 -0.04
N THR A 33 -5.48 -24.76 -0.19
CA THR A 33 -4.98 -25.99 0.43
C THR A 33 -5.04 -25.96 1.95
N VAL A 34 -4.72 -24.82 2.56
CA VAL A 34 -4.72 -24.65 4.02
C VAL A 34 -6.13 -24.44 4.54
N SER A 35 -6.94 -23.65 3.84
CA SER A 35 -8.35 -23.43 4.19
C SER A 35 -9.16 -24.74 4.16
N GLU A 36 -8.93 -25.58 3.14
CA GLU A 36 -9.55 -26.90 3.01
C GLU A 36 -9.04 -27.87 4.08
N ALA A 37 -7.71 -27.96 4.28
CA ALA A 37 -7.13 -28.82 5.31
C ALA A 37 -7.55 -28.45 6.74
N VAL A 38 -7.69 -27.15 7.05
CA VAL A 38 -8.20 -26.68 8.35
C VAL A 38 -9.70 -27.00 8.47
N ARG A 39 -10.48 -26.85 7.40
CA ARG A 39 -11.91 -27.19 7.41
C ARG A 39 -12.16 -28.68 7.63
N GLU A 40 -11.29 -29.54 7.08
CA GLU A 40 -11.38 -31.00 7.27
C GLU A 40 -10.87 -31.47 8.63
N ASN A 41 -9.74 -30.93 9.12
CA ASN A 41 -9.16 -31.33 10.41
C ASN A 41 -9.77 -30.64 11.64
N VAL A 42 -10.44 -29.51 11.49
CA VAL A 42 -11.13 -28.82 12.60
C VAL A 42 -12.63 -29.16 12.57
N SER A 43 -12.92 -30.46 12.63
CA SER A 43 -14.28 -31.01 12.83
C SER A 43 -14.84 -30.72 14.24
N CYS A 44 -14.05 -30.09 15.12
CA CYS A 44 -14.43 -29.72 16.50
C CYS A 44 -15.26 -28.41 16.59
N LEU A 45 -15.27 -27.55 15.56
CA LEU A 45 -15.98 -26.26 15.62
C LEU A 45 -17.51 -26.38 15.48
N GLN A 46 -18.05 -27.58 15.29
CA GLN A 46 -19.50 -27.85 15.38
C GLN A 46 -19.95 -28.32 16.77
N VAL A 47 -19.02 -28.67 17.67
CA VAL A 47 -19.34 -29.29 18.99
C VAL A 47 -19.51 -28.26 20.13
N ALA A 48 -19.27 -26.97 19.90
CA ALA A 48 -19.50 -25.92 20.91
C ALA A 48 -20.94 -25.37 20.92
N ARG A 49 -21.94 -26.20 20.58
CA ARG A 49 -23.38 -25.87 20.71
C ARG A 49 -23.85 -26.07 22.15
N ALA A 50 -23.17 -25.44 23.11
CA ALA A 50 -23.62 -25.37 24.50
C ALA A 50 -24.58 -24.18 24.67
N PRO A 51 -25.80 -24.36 25.22
CA PRO A 51 -26.76 -23.28 25.42
C PRO A 51 -26.32 -22.43 26.62
N GLY A 52 -25.62 -21.32 26.37
CA GLY A 52 -25.26 -20.41 27.45
C GLY A 52 -24.27 -19.29 27.11
N VAL A 53 -23.53 -19.39 25.99
CA VAL A 53 -22.52 -18.38 25.59
C VAL A 53 -22.86 -17.75 24.23
N LEU A 54 -24.13 -17.80 23.83
CA LEU A 54 -24.54 -17.67 22.42
C LEU A 54 -25.43 -16.47 22.09
N SER A 55 -25.16 -15.31 22.70
CA SER A 55 -25.73 -14.04 22.22
C SER A 55 -24.73 -13.17 21.45
N PHE A 56 -23.42 -13.44 21.54
CA PHE A 56 -22.39 -12.69 20.80
C PHE A 56 -21.80 -13.44 19.59
N ILE A 57 -22.11 -14.74 19.42
CA ILE A 57 -21.61 -15.57 18.30
C ILE A 57 -22.71 -15.83 17.24
N ALA A 58 -23.98 -15.54 17.56
CA ALA A 58 -25.09 -15.62 16.61
C ALA A 58 -25.28 -14.31 15.82
N VAL A 59 -24.19 -13.69 15.34
CA VAL A 59 -24.32 -12.56 14.41
C VAL A 59 -24.49 -13.16 13.01
N PRO A 60 -25.60 -12.86 12.29
CA PRO A 60 -25.77 -13.34 10.93
C PRO A 60 -24.56 -12.91 10.07
N PRO A 61 -23.97 -13.82 9.26
CA PRO A 61 -22.72 -13.57 8.53
C PRO A 61 -22.78 -12.32 7.64
N ASN A 62 -23.98 -11.97 7.21
CA ASN A 62 -24.32 -10.86 6.33
C ASN A 62 -24.08 -9.49 7.00
N PHE A 63 -24.46 -9.32 8.28
CA PHE A 63 -24.36 -8.03 8.97
C PHE A 63 -22.93 -7.71 9.42
N TYR A 64 -22.21 -8.77 9.79
CA TYR A 64 -20.82 -8.68 10.22
C TYR A 64 -19.89 -8.34 9.03
N SER A 65 -20.04 -9.02 7.90
CA SER A 65 -19.15 -8.86 6.74
C SER A 65 -19.22 -7.46 6.10
N ASP A 66 -20.42 -6.87 5.97
CA ASP A 66 -20.58 -5.55 5.35
C ASP A 66 -20.01 -4.40 6.21
N SER A 67 -20.21 -4.47 7.53
CA SER A 67 -19.69 -3.46 8.46
C SER A 67 -18.16 -3.45 8.49
N TRP A 68 -17.54 -4.62 8.51
CA TRP A 68 -16.08 -4.74 8.48
C TRP A 68 -15.46 -4.42 7.12
N HIS A 69 -16.17 -4.70 6.03
CA HIS A 69 -15.77 -4.23 4.71
C HIS A 69 -15.73 -2.70 4.66
N TYR A 70 -16.74 -2.01 5.21
CA TYR A 70 -16.73 -0.55 5.27
C TYR A 70 -15.58 -0.01 6.13
N VAL A 71 -15.36 -0.58 7.32
CA VAL A 71 -14.23 -0.20 8.19
C VAL A 71 -12.89 -0.44 7.47
N GLY A 72 -12.76 -1.56 6.77
CA GLY A 72 -11.58 -1.89 5.97
C GLY A 72 -11.33 -0.89 4.83
N VAL A 73 -12.37 -0.52 4.08
CA VAL A 73 -12.28 0.49 3.00
C VAL A 73 -11.85 1.85 3.56
N VAL A 74 -12.48 2.32 4.64
CA VAL A 74 -12.15 3.61 5.26
C VAL A 74 -10.72 3.58 5.82
N GLY A 75 -10.35 2.51 6.52
CA GLY A 75 -9.00 2.34 7.08
C GLY A 75 -7.92 2.23 6.00
N GLY A 76 -8.19 1.47 4.94
CA GLY A 76 -7.29 1.33 3.80
C GLY A 76 -7.09 2.65 3.05
N PHE A 77 -8.16 3.43 2.86
CA PHE A 77 -8.06 4.77 2.28
C PHE A 77 -7.22 5.71 3.14
N ALA A 78 -7.44 5.74 4.46
CA ALA A 78 -6.63 6.52 5.39
C ALA A 78 -5.14 6.10 5.34
N PHE A 79 -4.88 4.80 5.23
CA PHE A 79 -3.52 4.28 5.11
C PHE A 79 -2.85 4.67 3.79
N ILE A 80 -3.56 4.65 2.66
CA ILE A 80 -3.03 5.10 1.36
C ILE A 80 -2.63 6.58 1.41
N LEU A 81 -3.41 7.44 2.08
CA LEU A 81 -3.04 8.85 2.27
C LEU A 81 -1.76 9.00 3.11
N ILE A 82 -1.65 8.25 4.20
CA ILE A 82 -0.43 8.23 5.03
C ILE A 82 0.76 7.72 4.19
N GLN A 83 0.56 6.68 3.39
CA GLN A 83 1.57 6.12 2.50
C GLN A 83 2.07 7.15 1.48
N LEU A 84 1.16 7.92 0.87
CA LEU A 84 1.50 8.99 -0.06
C LEU A 84 2.34 10.09 0.60
N ILE A 85 1.99 10.50 1.83
CA ILE A 85 2.76 11.49 2.60
C ILE A 85 4.18 10.98 2.86
N LEU A 86 4.32 9.71 3.24
CA LEU A 86 5.62 9.10 3.55
C LEU A 86 6.51 8.95 2.31
N ILE A 87 5.94 8.49 1.20
CA ILE A 87 6.66 8.39 -0.08
C ILE A 87 7.13 9.77 -0.53
N THR A 88 6.27 10.79 -0.41
CA THR A 88 6.61 12.18 -0.76
C THR A 88 7.75 12.72 0.12
N ALA A 89 7.69 12.51 1.44
CA ALA A 89 8.71 12.95 2.38
C ALA A 89 10.07 12.25 2.15
N PHE A 90 10.02 10.94 1.85
CA PHE A 90 11.19 10.16 1.48
C PHE A 90 11.81 10.67 0.17
N ALA A 91 10.99 10.84 -0.87
CA ALA A 91 11.46 11.33 -2.17
C ALA A 91 12.08 12.73 -2.07
N HIS A 92 11.49 13.63 -1.27
CA HIS A 92 12.07 14.94 -0.99
C HIS A 92 13.42 14.84 -0.25
N THR A 93 13.50 13.97 0.76
CA THR A 93 14.75 13.75 1.53
C THR A 93 15.84 13.16 0.65
N TRP A 94 15.51 12.17 -0.19
CA TRP A 94 16.43 11.59 -1.15
C TRP A 94 16.93 12.64 -2.13
N ASN A 95 16.03 13.39 -2.77
CA ASN A 95 16.38 14.43 -3.72
C ASN A 95 17.30 15.49 -3.08
N LYS A 96 16.97 15.94 -1.86
CA LYS A 96 17.82 16.87 -1.09
C LYS A 96 19.22 16.29 -0.84
N ASN A 97 19.34 15.03 -0.46
CA ASN A 97 20.63 14.41 -0.17
C ASN A 97 21.52 14.34 -1.43
N TRP A 98 20.96 13.88 -2.55
CA TRP A 98 21.71 13.79 -3.81
C TRP A 98 22.05 15.16 -4.40
N LEU A 99 21.14 16.13 -4.32
CA LEU A 99 21.43 17.50 -4.74
C LEU A 99 22.47 18.18 -3.84
N THR A 100 22.53 17.84 -2.55
CA THR A 100 23.59 18.33 -1.66
C THR A 100 24.94 17.72 -2.06
N GLY A 101 24.98 16.42 -2.36
CA GLY A 101 26.18 15.79 -2.94
C GLY A 101 26.55 16.36 -4.31
N ALA A 102 25.58 16.84 -5.09
CA ALA A 102 25.82 17.49 -6.39
C ALA A 102 26.49 18.86 -6.28
N ALA A 103 26.30 19.57 -5.16
CA ALA A 103 27.01 20.82 -4.88
C ALA A 103 28.52 20.57 -4.69
N GLU A 104 28.89 19.41 -4.16
CA GLU A 104 30.29 18.99 -4.00
C GLU A 104 30.83 18.32 -5.27
N ASN A 105 30.06 17.42 -5.88
CA ASN A 105 30.48 16.55 -6.96
C ASN A 105 29.44 16.48 -8.09
N LYS A 106 29.79 16.99 -9.28
CA LYS A 106 28.90 17.02 -10.47
C LYS A 106 28.33 15.65 -10.89
N ARG A 107 28.97 14.53 -10.51
CA ARG A 107 28.49 13.16 -10.78
C ARG A 107 27.13 12.87 -10.16
N TRP A 108 26.82 13.46 -9.01
CA TRP A 108 25.50 13.28 -8.37
C TRP A 108 24.37 13.94 -9.18
N TYR A 109 24.67 15.01 -9.93
CA TYR A 109 23.68 15.60 -10.84
C TYR A 109 23.29 14.62 -11.95
N VAL A 110 24.27 13.93 -12.54
CA VAL A 110 24.02 12.86 -13.52
C VAL A 110 23.21 11.73 -12.89
N ALA A 111 23.54 11.31 -11.66
CA ALA A 111 22.77 10.28 -10.95
C ALA A 111 21.30 10.67 -10.74
N VAL A 112 21.01 11.91 -10.33
CA VAL A 112 19.63 12.42 -10.19
C VAL A 112 18.89 12.39 -11.52
N MET A 113 19.52 12.81 -12.61
CA MET A 113 18.92 12.81 -13.94
C MET A 113 18.63 11.38 -14.42
N CYS A 114 19.58 10.45 -14.28
CA CYS A 114 19.40 9.04 -14.64
C CYS A 114 18.27 8.39 -13.83
N ALA A 115 18.22 8.61 -12.51
CA ALA A 115 17.14 8.09 -11.67
C ALA A 115 15.78 8.67 -12.06
N THR A 116 15.72 9.97 -12.38
CA THR A 116 14.48 10.63 -12.81
C THR A 116 13.95 10.03 -14.10
N LEU A 117 14.81 9.84 -15.10
CA LEU A 117 14.46 9.22 -16.37
C LEU A 117 13.94 7.79 -16.17
N PHE A 118 14.65 6.99 -15.35
CA PHE A 118 14.26 5.62 -15.04
C PHE A 118 12.85 5.53 -14.42
N PHE A 119 12.50 6.40 -13.48
CA PHE A 119 11.15 6.37 -12.91
C PHE A 119 10.09 6.80 -13.93
N TYR A 120 10.36 7.80 -14.77
CA TYR A 120 9.41 8.16 -15.83
C TYR A 120 9.23 7.05 -16.87
N THR A 121 10.28 6.30 -17.24
CA THR A 121 10.12 5.17 -18.18
C THR A 121 9.26 4.05 -17.58
N ILE A 122 9.39 3.79 -16.28
CA ILE A 122 8.49 2.85 -15.59
C ILE A 122 7.05 3.37 -15.60
N ALA A 123 6.83 4.64 -15.29
CA ALA A 123 5.49 5.23 -15.27
C ALA A 123 4.83 5.20 -16.66
N THR A 124 5.57 5.51 -17.73
CA THR A 124 5.04 5.48 -19.11
C THR A 124 4.81 4.05 -19.60
N MET A 125 5.66 3.10 -19.23
CA MET A 125 5.44 1.67 -19.50
C MET A 125 4.16 1.17 -18.82
N ALA A 126 3.95 1.51 -17.54
CA ALA A 126 2.75 1.15 -16.80
C ALA A 126 1.49 1.77 -17.43
N PHE A 127 1.54 3.05 -17.83
CA PHE A 127 0.45 3.71 -18.56
C PHE A 127 0.13 2.98 -19.88
N THR A 128 1.15 2.68 -20.68
CA THR A 128 0.98 2.00 -21.98
C THR A 128 0.37 0.61 -21.80
N PHE A 129 0.81 -0.14 -20.79
CA PHE A 129 0.24 -1.43 -20.43
C PHE A 129 -1.24 -1.30 -20.06
N MET A 130 -1.58 -0.38 -19.14
CA MET A 130 -2.97 -0.15 -18.73
C MET A 130 -3.84 0.31 -19.90
N TYR A 131 -3.33 1.20 -20.75
CA TYR A 131 -4.05 1.69 -21.92
C TYR A 131 -4.38 0.54 -22.89
N LYS A 132 -3.42 -0.35 -23.17
CA LYS A 132 -3.61 -1.45 -24.12
C LYS A 132 -4.55 -2.53 -23.62
N TYR A 133 -4.47 -2.91 -22.34
CA TYR A 133 -5.21 -4.07 -21.81
C TYR A 133 -6.50 -3.71 -21.07
N TYR A 134 -6.59 -2.53 -20.47
CA TYR A 134 -7.74 -2.11 -19.66
C TYR A 134 -8.64 -1.06 -20.35
N THR A 135 -8.34 -0.67 -21.58
CA THR A 135 -9.20 0.22 -22.38
C THR A 135 -9.59 -0.43 -23.71
N HIS A 136 -10.80 -0.11 -24.19
CA HIS A 136 -11.31 -0.57 -25.47
C HIS A 136 -12.03 0.59 -26.18
N PRO A 137 -11.98 0.70 -27.52
CA PRO A 137 -12.71 1.75 -28.24
C PRO A 137 -14.22 1.68 -28.00
N ALA A 138 -14.80 0.47 -27.99
CA ALA A 138 -16.24 0.23 -27.86
C ALA A 138 -16.84 0.35 -26.45
N GLY A 139 -16.01 0.50 -25.39
CA GLY A 139 -16.49 0.48 -24.01
C GLY A 139 -15.52 1.10 -23.02
N CYS A 140 -15.77 0.93 -21.72
CA CYS A 140 -14.85 1.30 -20.63
C CYS A 140 -14.43 2.77 -20.62
N HIS A 141 -15.42 3.64 -20.78
CA HIS A 141 -15.24 5.09 -20.73
C HIS A 141 -14.64 5.54 -19.40
N LEU A 142 -15.00 4.89 -18.29
CA LEU A 142 -14.48 5.23 -16.97
C LEU A 142 -12.99 4.89 -16.82
N ASN A 143 -12.54 3.74 -17.32
CA ASN A 143 -11.11 3.38 -17.31
C ASN A 143 -10.31 4.36 -18.17
N LYS A 144 -10.83 4.74 -19.34
CA LYS A 144 -10.23 5.76 -20.22
C LYS A 144 -10.13 7.11 -19.51
N ALA A 145 -11.22 7.58 -18.90
CA ALA A 145 -11.27 8.86 -18.18
C ALA A 145 -10.28 8.88 -17.00
N LEU A 146 -10.22 7.79 -16.22
CA LEU A 146 -9.30 7.67 -15.08
C LEU A 146 -7.83 7.72 -15.54
N LEU A 147 -7.47 6.99 -16.60
CA LEU A 147 -6.10 6.99 -17.14
C LEU A 147 -5.68 8.39 -17.62
N TRP A 148 -6.52 9.04 -18.42
CA TRP A 148 -6.22 10.38 -18.93
C TRP A 148 -6.16 11.43 -17.83
N THR A 149 -7.03 11.34 -16.81
CA THR A 149 -7.01 12.24 -15.66
C THR A 149 -5.72 12.08 -14.85
N ASN A 150 -5.31 10.84 -14.55
CA ASN A 150 -4.08 10.59 -13.80
C ASN A 150 -2.83 10.99 -14.59
N LEU A 151 -2.80 10.77 -15.91
CA LEU A 151 -1.73 11.26 -16.77
C LEU A 151 -1.66 12.80 -16.76
N ALA A 152 -2.80 13.48 -16.91
CA ALA A 152 -2.85 14.94 -16.86
C ALA A 152 -2.33 15.48 -15.52
N LEU A 153 -2.79 14.93 -14.39
CA LEU A 153 -2.31 15.31 -13.06
C LEU A 153 -0.80 15.09 -12.90
N CYS A 154 -0.28 13.96 -13.37
CA CYS A 154 1.16 13.68 -13.35
C CYS A 154 1.94 14.74 -14.15
N THR A 155 1.50 15.07 -15.38
CA THR A 155 2.17 16.08 -16.21
C THR A 155 2.14 17.47 -15.57
N ILE A 156 0.99 17.89 -15.01
CA ILE A 156 0.85 19.18 -14.30
C ILE A 156 1.83 19.25 -13.13
N MET A 157 1.92 18.19 -12.32
CA MET A 157 2.86 18.13 -11.20
C MET A 157 4.33 18.22 -11.65
N SER A 158 4.69 17.58 -12.77
CA SER A 158 6.03 17.70 -13.36
C SER A 158 6.33 19.13 -13.83
N PHE A 159 5.37 19.81 -14.47
CA PHE A 159 5.53 21.22 -14.88
C PHE A 159 5.69 22.16 -13.68
N ILE A 160 4.88 21.98 -12.64
CA ILE A 160 4.98 22.76 -11.40
C ILE A 160 6.37 22.59 -10.76
N ALA A 161 6.92 21.37 -10.75
CA ALA A 161 8.24 21.09 -10.20
C ALA A 161 9.41 21.78 -10.96
N ILE A 162 9.22 22.10 -12.25
CA ILE A 162 10.23 22.77 -13.09
C ILE A 162 10.08 24.31 -13.01
N THR A 163 8.92 24.80 -12.60
CA THR A 163 8.60 26.24 -12.63
C THR A 163 9.56 27.05 -11.73
N PRO A 164 10.15 28.15 -12.23
CA PRO A 164 11.17 28.92 -11.49
C PRO A 164 10.65 29.52 -10.17
N CYS A 165 9.36 29.84 -10.09
CA CYS A 165 8.71 30.32 -8.86
C CYS A 165 8.80 29.29 -7.72
N VAL A 166 8.60 28.00 -8.03
CA VAL A 166 8.68 26.92 -7.04
C VAL A 166 10.13 26.65 -6.66
N GLN A 167 11.04 26.65 -7.64
CA GLN A 167 12.47 26.42 -7.39
C GLN A 167 13.12 27.54 -6.56
N GLN A 168 12.68 28.80 -6.69
CA GLN A 168 13.18 29.89 -5.86
C GLN A 168 12.77 29.74 -4.38
N LYS A 169 11.52 29.31 -4.12
CA LYS A 169 11.03 29.11 -2.75
C LYS A 169 11.51 27.79 -2.14
N GLN A 170 11.72 26.76 -2.96
CA GLN A 170 12.16 25.42 -2.55
C GLN A 170 13.16 24.87 -3.58
N PRO A 171 14.45 25.28 -3.53
CA PRO A 171 15.46 24.88 -4.52
C PRO A 171 15.81 23.39 -4.51
N ARG A 172 15.29 22.65 -3.53
CA ARG A 172 15.48 21.21 -3.36
C ARG A 172 14.23 20.39 -3.70
N SER A 173 13.12 21.02 -4.09
CA SER A 173 12.01 20.34 -4.75
C SER A 173 12.40 20.13 -6.22
N GLY A 174 12.42 18.88 -6.67
CA GLY A 174 12.97 18.54 -7.99
C GLY A 174 12.17 17.46 -8.71
N LEU A 175 12.52 17.26 -9.98
CA LEU A 175 11.79 16.39 -10.90
C LEU A 175 11.82 14.90 -10.47
N LEU A 176 12.86 14.47 -9.74
CA LEU A 176 12.96 13.13 -9.15
C LEU A 176 11.83 12.85 -8.14
N GLN A 177 11.45 13.86 -7.34
CA GLN A 177 10.35 13.70 -6.40
C GLN A 177 9.03 13.49 -7.14
N ALA A 178 8.79 14.29 -8.19
CA ALA A 178 7.57 14.18 -9.01
C ALA A 178 7.48 12.81 -9.71
N SER A 179 8.58 12.30 -10.28
CA SER A 179 8.58 11.02 -11.00
C SER A 179 8.26 9.82 -10.09
N ILE A 180 8.80 9.79 -8.85
CA ILE A 180 8.49 8.74 -7.86
C ILE A 180 6.99 8.77 -7.49
N ILE A 181 6.42 9.96 -7.29
CA ILE A 181 4.99 10.12 -6.99
C ILE A 181 4.15 9.65 -8.19
N CYS A 182 4.56 9.98 -9.44
CA CYS A 182 3.88 9.52 -10.65
C CYS A 182 3.86 7.99 -10.74
N CYS A 183 4.98 7.32 -10.46
CA CYS A 183 5.02 5.85 -10.40
C CYS A 183 4.02 5.27 -9.40
N TYR A 184 3.94 5.88 -8.21
CA TYR A 184 2.99 5.45 -7.19
C TYR A 184 1.53 5.66 -7.61
N VAL A 185 1.20 6.80 -8.23
CA VAL A 185 -0.14 7.04 -8.79
C VAL A 185 -0.48 6.04 -9.89
N MET A 186 0.47 5.70 -10.77
CA MET A 186 0.28 4.66 -11.79
C MET A 186 0.06 3.28 -11.15
N TYR A 187 0.78 2.94 -10.07
CA TYR A 187 0.53 1.72 -9.29
C TYR A 187 -0.88 1.69 -8.68
N LEU A 188 -1.32 2.79 -8.05
CA LEU A 188 -2.68 2.89 -7.50
C LEU A 188 -3.74 2.77 -8.60
N THR A 189 -3.48 3.36 -9.76
CA THR A 189 -4.36 3.26 -10.94
C THR A 189 -4.46 1.82 -11.42
N PHE A 190 -3.32 1.12 -11.52
CA PHE A 190 -3.27 -0.27 -11.92
C PHE A 190 -4.02 -1.16 -10.93
N SER A 191 -3.79 -0.97 -9.63
CA SER A 191 -4.50 -1.67 -8.55
C SER A 191 -6.01 -1.48 -8.65
N ALA A 192 -6.47 -0.23 -8.84
CA ALA A 192 -7.90 0.10 -8.97
C ALA A 192 -8.55 -0.51 -10.22
N LEU A 193 -7.81 -0.62 -11.34
CA LEU A 193 -8.31 -1.23 -12.58
C LEU A 193 -8.36 -2.75 -12.48
N SER A 194 -7.34 -3.38 -11.89
CA SER A 194 -7.26 -4.83 -11.70
C SER A 194 -8.32 -5.38 -10.76
N SER A 195 -8.80 -4.58 -9.80
CA SER A 195 -9.89 -4.97 -8.90
C SER A 195 -11.29 -4.84 -9.52
N ARG A 196 -11.45 -4.24 -10.71
CA ARG A 196 -12.77 -4.14 -11.36
C ARG A 196 -13.13 -5.44 -12.09
N PRO A 197 -14.38 -5.91 -11.98
CA PRO A 197 -14.83 -7.06 -12.75
C PRO A 197 -14.89 -6.71 -14.26
N PRO A 198 -14.70 -7.70 -15.14
CA PRO A 198 -14.72 -7.48 -16.59
C PRO A 198 -16.11 -7.05 -17.07
N GLU A 199 -16.13 -6.07 -17.98
CA GLU A 199 -17.36 -5.59 -18.62
C GLU A 199 -17.64 -6.40 -19.89
N LYS A 200 -18.90 -6.76 -20.13
CA LYS A 200 -19.34 -7.44 -21.36
C LYS A 200 -19.95 -6.39 -22.30
N VAL A 201 -19.37 -6.23 -23.47
CA VAL A 201 -19.90 -5.33 -24.51
C VAL A 201 -20.20 -6.13 -25.78
N GLU A 202 -21.28 -5.77 -26.44
CA GLU A 202 -21.61 -6.28 -27.76
C GLU A 202 -20.91 -5.38 -28.79
N TYR A 203 -19.95 -5.94 -29.52
CA TYR A 203 -19.24 -5.21 -30.57
C TYR A 203 -19.24 -6.03 -31.85
N GLN A 204 -19.74 -5.44 -32.93
CA GLN A 204 -19.93 -6.12 -34.23
C GLN A 204 -20.75 -7.43 -34.14
N GLY A 205 -21.79 -7.46 -33.28
CA GLY A 205 -22.69 -8.61 -33.12
C GLY A 205 -22.09 -9.79 -32.34
N VAL A 206 -20.91 -9.63 -31.73
CA VAL A 206 -20.27 -10.65 -30.89
C VAL A 206 -20.15 -10.14 -29.46
N ASN A 207 -20.66 -10.94 -28.51
CA ASN A 207 -20.54 -10.67 -27.08
C ASN A 207 -19.10 -10.92 -26.62
N MET A 208 -18.35 -9.85 -26.36
CA MET A 208 -16.97 -9.93 -25.90
C MET A 208 -16.80 -9.31 -24.52
N THR A 209 -16.02 -9.97 -23.67
CA THR A 209 -15.50 -9.37 -22.45
C THR A 209 -14.39 -8.40 -22.82
N VAL A 210 -14.39 -7.21 -22.23
CA VAL A 210 -13.41 -6.16 -22.48
C VAL A 210 -12.88 -5.59 -21.16
N CYS A 211 -11.75 -4.88 -21.26
CA CYS A 211 -11.16 -4.12 -20.14
C CYS A 211 -10.64 -4.97 -18.99
N TYR A 212 -10.20 -6.15 -19.39
CA TYR A 212 -9.37 -7.04 -18.62
C TYR A 212 -8.29 -7.58 -19.58
N PRO A 213 -7.10 -7.90 -19.09
CA PRO A 213 -6.10 -8.56 -19.91
C PRO A 213 -6.64 -9.91 -20.40
N LYS A 214 -6.75 -10.10 -21.73
CA LYS A 214 -7.07 -11.40 -22.36
C LYS A 214 -5.89 -12.35 -22.19
N VAL A 215 -5.74 -12.85 -20.99
CA VAL A 215 -4.56 -13.58 -20.52
C VAL A 215 -5.04 -14.90 -19.90
N SER A 216 -4.26 -15.97 -20.03
CA SER A 216 -4.68 -17.32 -19.63
C SER A 216 -4.99 -17.36 -18.13
N ARG A 217 -5.88 -18.26 -17.68
CA ARG A 217 -6.41 -18.30 -16.29
C ARG A 217 -5.30 -18.32 -15.23
N ASP A 218 -4.17 -18.97 -15.54
CA ASP A 218 -2.99 -19.06 -14.65
C ASP A 218 -2.22 -17.73 -14.54
N GLU A 219 -2.17 -16.94 -15.61
CA GLU A 219 -1.50 -15.64 -15.63
C GLU A 219 -2.37 -14.54 -14.97
N ILE A 220 -3.70 -14.65 -14.99
CA ILE A 220 -4.59 -13.70 -14.25
C ILE A 220 -4.39 -13.83 -12.74
N GLN A 221 -4.22 -15.07 -12.24
CA GLN A 221 -3.86 -15.29 -10.83
C GLN A 221 -2.49 -14.65 -10.52
N ASN A 222 -1.54 -14.72 -11.46
CA ASN A 222 -0.24 -14.09 -11.33
C ASN A 222 -0.30 -12.55 -11.26
N GLU A 223 -1.16 -11.91 -12.05
CA GLU A 223 -1.37 -10.45 -12.02
C GLU A 223 -1.95 -9.96 -10.68
N GLY A 224 -2.98 -10.63 -10.16
CA GLY A 224 -3.55 -10.30 -8.84
C GLY A 224 -2.55 -10.50 -7.70
N ASN A 225 -1.76 -11.58 -7.78
CA ASN A 225 -0.66 -11.84 -6.85
C ASN A 225 0.42 -10.75 -6.95
N ALA A 226 0.77 -10.32 -8.17
CA ALA A 226 1.77 -9.27 -8.38
C ALA A 226 1.33 -7.93 -7.78
N VAL A 227 0.07 -7.52 -7.94
CA VAL A 227 -0.48 -6.29 -7.33
C VAL A 227 -0.40 -6.35 -5.80
N ALA A 228 -0.76 -7.50 -5.21
CA ALA A 228 -0.71 -7.71 -3.77
C ALA A 228 0.74 -7.74 -3.24
N ILE A 229 1.65 -8.39 -3.95
CA ILE A 229 3.09 -8.47 -3.60
C ILE A 229 3.73 -7.07 -3.68
N ILE A 230 3.51 -6.34 -4.78
CA ILE A 230 4.04 -4.98 -4.95
C ILE A 230 3.44 -4.06 -3.88
N GLY A 231 2.15 -4.18 -3.58
CA GLY A 231 1.49 -3.41 -2.53
C GLY A 231 2.03 -3.69 -1.13
N ALA A 232 2.29 -4.96 -0.81
CA ALA A 232 2.92 -5.36 0.44
C ALA A 232 4.36 -4.82 0.53
N ALA A 233 5.14 -4.91 -0.56
CA ALA A 233 6.49 -4.37 -0.61
C ALA A 233 6.50 -2.85 -0.35
N ILE A 234 5.64 -2.08 -1.04
CA ILE A 234 5.51 -0.63 -0.84
C ILE A 234 5.11 -0.32 0.61
N MET A 235 4.15 -1.05 1.16
CA MET A 235 3.73 -0.90 2.56
C MET A 235 4.91 -1.10 3.52
N TYR A 236 5.65 -2.20 3.41
CA TYR A 236 6.79 -2.47 4.29
C TYR A 236 7.90 -1.42 4.12
N CYS A 237 8.20 -1.01 2.88
CA CYS A 237 9.11 0.11 2.62
C CYS A 237 8.65 1.39 3.35
N CYS A 238 7.35 1.70 3.32
CA CYS A 238 6.81 2.88 4.01
C CYS A 238 6.91 2.75 5.54
N LEU A 239 6.67 1.58 6.12
CA LEU A 239 6.88 1.34 7.55
C LEU A 239 8.36 1.52 7.96
N LEU A 240 9.29 1.08 7.12
CA LEU A 240 10.73 1.32 7.32
C LEU A 240 11.11 2.80 7.17
N ILE A 241 10.46 3.52 6.25
CA ILE A 241 10.62 4.96 6.08
C ILE A 241 10.12 5.70 7.32
N ILE A 242 8.96 5.34 7.88
CA ILE A 242 8.44 5.93 9.13
C ILE A 242 9.49 5.83 10.23
N ARG A 243 10.07 4.64 10.42
CA ARG A 243 11.13 4.43 11.41
C ARG A 243 12.30 5.36 11.16
N THR A 244 12.79 5.42 9.92
CA THR A 244 13.95 6.25 9.56
C THR A 244 13.67 7.74 9.74
N LEU A 245 12.52 8.22 9.26
CA LEU A 245 12.10 9.62 9.36
C LEU A 245 11.96 10.03 10.82
N PHE A 246 11.42 9.14 11.64
CA PHE A 246 11.29 9.35 13.06
C PHE A 246 12.64 9.40 13.79
N VAL A 247 13.56 8.48 13.47
CA VAL A 247 14.92 8.48 14.06
C VAL A 247 15.69 9.76 13.68
N ILE A 248 15.48 10.28 12.46
CA ILE A 248 16.09 11.56 12.03
C ILE A 248 15.55 12.74 12.83
N ASP A 249 14.26 12.75 13.17
CA ASP A 249 13.66 13.81 14.00
C ASP A 249 14.26 13.82 15.42
N GLU A 250 14.42 12.64 16.04
CA GLU A 250 15.11 12.52 17.34
C GLU A 250 16.56 13.06 17.29
N ASN A 251 17.29 12.83 16.21
CA ASN A 251 18.69 13.24 16.10
C ASN A 251 18.87 14.74 15.74
N LYS A 252 17.83 15.42 15.22
CA LYS A 252 17.88 16.87 14.92
C LYS A 252 17.61 17.74 16.15
N GLY A 253 17.00 17.18 17.19
CA GLY A 253 16.93 17.84 18.49
C GLY A 253 18.33 17.90 19.11
N CYS A 254 19.01 19.04 18.99
CA CYS A 254 20.25 19.33 19.71
C CYS A 254 19.95 19.57 21.20
N GLN A 255 19.40 18.56 21.87
CA GLN A 255 19.19 18.55 23.30
C GLN A 255 19.88 17.31 23.85
N LYS A 256 20.79 17.51 24.80
CA LYS A 256 21.41 16.45 25.57
C LYS A 256 20.31 15.82 26.45
N VAL A 257 19.56 14.88 25.89
CA VAL A 257 18.42 14.24 26.56
C VAL A 257 18.96 13.26 27.60
N ILE A 258 18.72 13.58 28.87
CA ILE A 258 18.82 12.64 29.98
C ILE A 258 17.78 11.54 29.73
N HIS A 259 18.23 10.29 29.72
CA HIS A 259 17.44 9.08 29.47
C HIS A 259 16.41 8.79 30.56
N ASN A 260 15.37 9.62 30.66
CA ASN A 260 14.20 9.30 31.46
C ASN A 260 12.94 9.37 30.59
N GLU A 261 12.39 8.21 30.26
CA GLU A 261 11.22 8.01 29.38
C GLU A 261 9.91 8.60 29.94
N SER A 262 9.96 9.22 31.13
CA SER A 262 8.83 9.78 31.89
C SER A 262 8.33 11.15 31.40
N GLN A 263 9.15 11.96 30.69
CA GLN A 263 8.80 13.39 30.51
C GLN A 263 8.75 13.97 29.10
N ARG A 264 9.13 13.25 28.03
CA ARG A 264 8.72 13.58 26.64
C ARG A 264 9.34 12.58 25.64
N VAL A 265 8.48 11.87 24.92
CA VAL A 265 8.88 11.04 23.78
C VAL A 265 8.64 11.84 22.51
N ALA A 266 9.59 11.86 21.57
CA ALA A 266 9.50 12.63 20.33
C ALA A 266 8.37 12.15 19.37
N TYR A 267 7.69 11.03 19.68
CA TYR A 267 6.51 10.50 18.98
C TYR A 267 5.43 10.10 19.97
N SER A 268 4.18 10.25 19.54
CA SER A 268 3.05 9.63 20.23
C SER A 268 3.02 8.12 19.96
N TYR A 269 3.16 7.31 21.02
CA TYR A 269 2.99 5.86 20.98
C TYR A 269 1.64 5.45 20.37
N PHE A 270 0.59 6.23 20.68
CA PHE A 270 -0.75 6.06 20.14
C PHE A 270 -0.77 6.21 18.61
N PHE A 271 -0.12 7.26 18.09
CA PHE A 271 -0.05 7.49 16.64
C PHE A 271 0.68 6.35 15.91
N PHE A 272 1.78 5.85 16.48
CA PHE A 272 2.50 4.72 15.92
C PHE A 272 1.63 3.46 15.81
N HIS A 273 0.93 3.08 16.90
CA HIS A 273 0.04 1.92 16.89
C HIS A 273 -1.16 2.11 15.97
N PHE A 274 -1.69 3.34 15.90
CA PHE A 274 -2.77 3.68 14.99
C PHE A 274 -2.38 3.48 13.51
N VAL A 275 -1.16 3.85 13.12
CA VAL A 275 -0.66 3.60 11.75
C VAL A 275 -0.52 2.10 11.46
N PHE A 276 -0.05 1.30 12.42
CA PHE A 276 0.03 -0.17 12.27
C PHE A 276 -1.36 -0.81 12.20
N PHE A 277 -2.34 -0.29 12.95
CA PHE A 277 -3.74 -0.71 12.84
C PHE A 277 -4.33 -0.39 11.46
N LEU A 278 -4.06 0.81 10.91
CA LEU A 278 -4.47 1.13 9.55
C LEU A 278 -3.76 0.27 8.50
N ALA A 279 -2.50 -0.09 8.73
CA ALA A 279 -1.75 -1.00 7.86
C ALA A 279 -2.39 -2.40 7.82
N SER A 280 -2.85 -2.94 8.96
CA SER A 280 -3.50 -4.25 8.98
C SER A 280 -4.84 -4.23 8.25
N LEU A 281 -5.63 -3.15 8.37
CA LEU A 281 -6.85 -2.95 7.59
C LEU A 281 -6.54 -2.87 6.07
N TYR A 282 -5.46 -2.19 5.69
CA TYR A 282 -5.03 -2.13 4.29
C TYR A 282 -4.61 -3.50 3.74
N VAL A 283 -3.87 -4.30 4.52
CA VAL A 283 -3.50 -5.67 4.13
C VAL A 283 -4.75 -6.53 3.95
N MET A 284 -5.70 -6.46 4.89
CA MET A 284 -6.96 -7.19 4.80
C MET A 284 -7.70 -6.86 3.49
N MET A 285 -7.80 -5.59 3.13
CA MET A 285 -8.45 -5.16 1.89
C MET A 285 -7.68 -5.59 0.63
N THR A 286 -6.34 -5.53 0.67
CA THR A 286 -5.49 -5.93 -0.46
C THR A 286 -5.55 -7.44 -0.71
N LEU A 287 -5.49 -8.25 0.35
CA LEU A 287 -5.57 -9.72 0.25
C LEU A 287 -6.95 -10.20 -0.21
N THR A 288 -8.00 -9.44 0.07
CA THR A 288 -9.37 -9.72 -0.38
C THR A 288 -9.69 -9.12 -1.75
N ASN A 289 -8.68 -8.59 -2.47
CA ASN A 289 -8.83 -7.91 -3.76
C ASN A 289 -9.89 -6.81 -3.74
N TRP A 290 -10.09 -6.18 -2.59
CA TRP A 290 -11.09 -5.13 -2.36
C TRP A 290 -12.55 -5.55 -2.66
N PHE A 291 -12.83 -6.86 -2.79
CA PHE A 291 -14.17 -7.37 -3.03
C PHE A 291 -14.99 -7.48 -1.74
N ARG A 292 -16.32 -7.37 -1.88
CA ARG A 292 -17.27 -7.82 -0.85
C ARG A 292 -17.27 -9.34 -0.79
N LEU A 293 -16.50 -9.92 0.12
CA LEU A 293 -16.57 -11.35 0.41
C LEU A 293 -17.51 -11.60 1.58
N CYS A 294 -18.76 -11.97 1.27
CA CYS A 294 -19.80 -12.34 2.23
C CYS A 294 -19.37 -13.49 3.18
N ASN A 295 -18.31 -14.26 2.86
CA ASN A 295 -17.92 -15.46 3.62
C ASN A 295 -16.47 -15.50 4.20
N ILE A 296 -15.58 -14.54 3.87
CA ILE A 296 -14.16 -14.60 4.30
C ILE A 296 -13.85 -13.69 5.50
N CYS A 297 -14.64 -12.64 5.70
CA CYS A 297 -14.46 -11.71 6.82
C CYS A 297 -14.62 -12.40 8.20
N SER A 298 -15.37 -13.51 8.27
CA SER A 298 -15.56 -14.30 9.50
C SER A 298 -14.30 -15.05 9.96
N LEU A 299 -13.36 -15.38 9.06
CA LEU A 299 -12.19 -16.20 9.41
C LEU A 299 -11.06 -15.38 10.05
N PHE A 300 -10.89 -14.12 9.64
CA PHE A 300 -9.86 -13.21 10.16
C PHE A 300 -10.10 -12.86 11.64
N PHE A 301 -11.36 -12.94 12.10
CA PHE A 301 -11.73 -12.62 13.48
C PHE A 301 -11.50 -13.75 14.49
N ILE A 302 -11.29 -14.98 14.04
CA ILE A 302 -10.92 -16.09 14.94
C ILE A 302 -9.51 -15.87 15.51
N PHE A 303 -8.60 -15.26 14.75
CA PHE A 303 -7.22 -15.04 15.18
C PHE A 303 -6.96 -13.69 15.86
N SER A 304 -7.77 -12.65 15.62
CA SER A 304 -7.66 -11.40 16.39
C SER A 304 -8.21 -11.49 17.83
N ARG A 305 -8.72 -12.67 18.23
CA ARG A 305 -9.17 -13.02 19.57
C ARG A 305 -8.30 -14.08 20.28
N VAL A 306 -7.13 -14.42 19.72
CA VAL A 306 -6.06 -15.19 20.39
C VAL A 306 -4.91 -14.24 20.72
#